data_AF-A0A1M7Y230-F1
#
_entry.id   AF-A0A1M7Y230-F1
#
_cell.length_a   1.000
_cell.length_b   1.000
_cell.length_c   1.000
_cell.angle_alpha   90.00
_cell.angle_beta   90.00
_cell.angle_gamma   90.00
#
_symmetry.space_group_name_H-M   'P 1'
#
loop_
_entity.id
_entity.type
_entity.pdbx_description
1 polymer ?
#
loop_
_entity_poly.entity_id
_entity_poly.type
_entity_poly.pdbx_seq_one_letter_code
_entity_poly.pdbx_strand_id
1 'polypeptide(L)' 'MTKQHVTELPGDKMRKAIDAFCELKRQWPEKTTGDLLDTVTRKFDLSPLECEFLQRHLNNC' A
#
# COMPACT_ATOMS: atom_id res chain seq x y z
N MET A 1 -21.91 -20.37 17.20
CA MET A 1 -20.51 -20.04 16.82
C MET A 1 -20.57 -19.14 15.59
N THR A 2 -20.81 -17.84 15.80
CA THR A 2 -20.96 -16.87 14.72
C THR A 2 -19.58 -16.40 14.29
N LYS A 3 -19.24 -16.71 13.03
CA LYS A 3 -17.95 -16.39 12.41
C LYS A 3 -17.70 -14.88 12.56
N GLN A 4 -16.65 -14.53 13.28
CA GLN A 4 -16.08 -13.18 13.28
C GLN A 4 -15.76 -12.82 11.84
N HIS A 5 -16.61 -12.01 11.21
CA HIS A 5 -16.14 -11.12 10.15
C HIS A 5 -15.18 -10.17 10.85
N VAL A 6 -13.88 -10.49 10.77
CA VAL A 6 -12.83 -9.52 10.99
C VAL A 6 -13.11 -8.43 9.98
N THR A 7 -13.74 -7.35 10.44
CA THR A 7 -13.80 -6.08 9.75
C THR A 7 -12.36 -5.70 9.50
N GLU A 8 -11.82 -6.10 8.34
CA GLU A 8 -10.63 -5.47 7.78
C GLU A 8 -11.03 -4.02 7.55
N LEU A 9 -10.83 -3.21 8.58
CA LEU A 9 -11.08 -1.78 8.50
C LEU A 9 -10.24 -1.29 7.31
N PRO A 10 -10.80 -0.46 6.41
CA PRO A 10 -10.09 0.01 5.21
C PRO A 10 -8.70 0.62 5.53
N GLY A 11 -8.51 1.12 6.76
CA GLY A 11 -7.21 1.60 7.26
C GLY A 11 -6.12 0.52 7.45
N ASP A 12 -6.46 -0.75 7.65
CA ASP A 12 -5.46 -1.83 7.87
C ASP A 12 -4.79 -2.25 6.55
N LYS A 13 -5.59 -2.33 5.49
CA LYS A 13 -5.13 -2.56 4.11
C LYS A 13 -4.15 -1.48 3.66
N MET A 14 -4.49 -0.21 3.94
CA MET A 14 -3.65 0.93 3.63
C MET A 14 -2.32 0.93 4.38
N ARG A 15 -2.35 0.65 5.69
CA ARG A 15 -1.12 0.51 6.48
C ARG A 15 -0.22 -0.58 5.95
N LYS A 16 -0.78 -1.75 5.60
CA LYS A 16 -0.02 -2.85 4.98
C LYS A 16 0.57 -2.47 3.63
N ALA A 17 -0.15 -1.70 2.82
CA ALA A 17 0.35 -1.22 1.54
C ALA A 17 1.50 -0.21 1.71
N ILE A 18 1.42 0.71 2.68
CA ILE A 18 2.51 1.65 3.00
C ILE A 18 3.73 0.90 3.53
N ASP A 19 3.54 -0.06 4.42
CA ASP A 19 4.63 -0.86 4.98
C ASP A 19 5.33 -1.68 3.89
N ALA A 20 4.55 -2.35 3.03
CA ALA A 20 5.06 -3.08 1.88
C ALA A 20 5.79 -2.16 0.88
N PHE A 21 5.28 -0.95 0.64
CA PHE A 21 5.98 0.03 -0.20
C PHE A 21 7.34 0.41 0.40
N CYS A 22 7.39 0.69 1.70
CA CYS A 22 8.63 1.01 2.39
C CYS A 22 9.63 -0.15 2.36
N GLU A 23 9.17 -1.38 2.53
CA GLU A 23 10.00 -2.58 2.41
C GLU A 23 10.54 -2.74 0.99
N LEU A 24 9.70 -2.58 -0.03
CA LEU A 24 10.10 -2.62 -1.44
C LEU A 24 11.10 -1.50 -1.78
N LYS A 25 10.91 -0.28 -1.26
CA LYS A 25 11.84 0.85 -1.46
C LYS A 25 13.19 0.58 -0.79
N ARG A 26 13.22 -0.09 0.36
CA ARG A 26 14.46 -0.49 1.04
C ARG A 26 15.17 -1.63 0.30
N GLN A 27 14.41 -2.59 -0.22
CA GLN A 27 14.96 -3.75 -0.92
C GLN A 27 15.39 -3.42 -2.35
N TRP A 28 14.71 -2.47 -3.00
CA TRP A 28 14.93 -2.06 -4.38
C TRP A 28 15.03 -0.52 -4.49
N PRO A 29 16.07 0.10 -3.90
CA PRO A 29 16.23 1.56 -3.93
C PRO A 29 16.49 2.12 -5.34
N GLU A 30 16.87 1.27 -6.30
CA GLU A 30 17.02 1.61 -7.71
C GLU A 30 15.68 1.82 -8.44
N LYS A 31 14.59 1.28 -7.88
CA LYS A 31 13.26 1.36 -8.46
C LYS A 31 12.64 2.71 -8.17
N THR A 32 11.96 3.26 -9.16
CA THR A 32 11.23 4.51 -8.99
C THR A 32 9.98 4.29 -8.13
N THR A 33 9.58 5.32 -7.40
CA THR A 33 8.33 5.35 -6.63
C THR A 33 7.13 4.87 -7.46
N GLY A 34 7.08 5.19 -8.75
CA GLY A 34 6.02 4.74 -9.65
C GLY A 34 5.98 3.22 -9.87
N ASP A 35 7.13 2.57 -10.06
CA ASP A 35 7.23 1.11 -10.27
C ASP A 35 6.85 0.35 -8.98
N LEU A 36 7.31 0.86 -7.84
CA LEU A 36 6.99 0.31 -6.52
C LEU A 36 5.51 0.51 -6.18
N LEU A 37 4.95 1.68 -6.49
CA LEU A 37 3.54 1.99 -6.26
C LEU A 37 2.62 1.13 -7.15
N ASP A 38 2.98 0.91 -8.41
CA ASP A 38 2.26 0.01 -9.31
C ASP A 38 2.25 -1.42 -8.77
N THR A 39 3.41 -1.90 -8.31
CA THR A 39 3.54 -3.22 -7.67
C THR A 39 2.64 -3.35 -6.44
N VAL A 40 2.66 -2.37 -5.55
CA VAL A 40 1.82 -2.36 -4.33
C VAL A 40 0.34 -2.23 -4.69
N THR A 41 0.01 -1.41 -5.69
CA THR A 41 -1.37 -1.21 -6.18
C THR A 41 -1.96 -2.50 -6.71
N ARG A 42 -1.21 -3.25 -7.52
CA ARG A 42 -1.65 -4.57 -8.01
C ARG A 42 -1.68 -5.63 -6.91
N LYS A 43 -0.68 -5.63 -6.01
CA LYS A 43 -0.56 -6.63 -4.94
C LYS A 43 -1.67 -6.50 -3.90
N PHE A 44 -2.06 -5.29 -3.56
CA PHE A 44 -3.11 -5.02 -2.58
C PHE A 44 -4.45 -4.70 -3.23
N ASP A 45 -4.57 -4.71 -4.56
CA ASP A 45 -5.81 -4.31 -5.26
C ASP A 45 -6.29 -2.93 -4.77
N LEU A 46 -5.41 -1.94 -4.83
CA LEU A 46 -5.71 -0.58 -4.38
C LEU A 46 -6.57 0.13 -5.43
N SER A 47 -7.61 0.81 -4.95
CA SER A 47 -8.40 1.70 -5.79
C SER A 47 -7.58 2.94 -6.19
N PRO A 48 -7.94 3.64 -7.28
CA PRO A 48 -7.22 4.85 -7.71
C PRO A 48 -7.12 5.92 -6.60
N LEU A 49 -8.17 6.09 -5.79
CA LEU A 49 -8.18 6.95 -4.60
C LEU A 49 -7.11 6.54 -3.57
N GLU A 50 -6.98 5.25 -3.34
CA GLU A 50 -6.03 4.68 -2.40
C GLU A 50 -4.59 4.84 -2.91
N CYS A 51 -4.40 4.67 -4.22
CA CYS A 51 -3.11 4.89 -4.89
C CYS A 51 -2.67 6.36 -4.82
N GLU A 52 -3.58 7.31 -5.06
CA GLU A 52 -3.32 8.75 -4.89
C GLU A 52 -2.97 9.10 -3.45
N PHE A 53 -3.68 8.52 -2.47
CA PHE A 53 -3.40 8.75 -1.06
C PHE A 53 -2.00 8.24 -0.68
N LEU A 54 -1.64 7.02 -1.10
CA LEU A 54 -0.31 6.47 -0.91
C LEU A 54 0.76 7.33 -1.57
N GLN A 55 0.56 7.73 -2.83
CA GLN A 55 1.50 8.59 -3.55
C GLN A 55 1.73 9.92 -2.84
N ARG A 56 0.65 10.58 -2.38
CA ARG A 56 0.76 11.82 -1.58
C ARG A 56 1.47 11.61 -0.25
N HIS A 57 1.14 10.53 0.45
CA HIS A 57 1.74 10.21 1.74
C HIS A 57 3.24 9.93 1.60
N LEU A 58 3.63 9.19 0.56
CA LEU A 58 5.01 8.80 0.28
C LEU A 58 5.84 9.94 -0.32
N ASN A 59 5.24 10.89 -1.03
CA ASN A 59 5.93 12.09 -1.54
C ASN A 59 6.35 13.07 -0.42
N ASN A 60 5.84 12.87 0.81
CA ASN A 60 6.23 13.64 1.99
C ASN A 60 7.23 12.89 2.91
N CYS A 61 7.73 11.71 2.50
CA CYS A 61 8.75 10.91 3.20
C CYS A 61 10.08 10.88 2.43
#